data_AF-A0A075FQ43-F1
#
_entry.id   AF-A0A075FQ43-F1
#
_cell.length_a   1.000
_cell.length_b   1.000
_cell.length_c   1.000
_cell.angle_alpha   90.00
_cell.angle_beta   90.00
_cell.angle_gamma   90.00
#
_symmetry.space_group_name_H-M   'P 1'
#
loop_
_entity.id
_entity.type
_entity.pdbx_description
1 polymer ?
#
loop_
_entity_poly.entity_id
_entity_poly.type
_entity_poly.pdbx_seq_one_letter_code
_entity_poly.pdbx_strand_id
1 'polypeptide(L)'
;MTFITDLDDLIRHHHGDVKKLREIRDTVRHDNFITTEDKNYVESLITMHLKNQPLDKSLSRKQPDTKIKLQLKPTLSSPDLKNNFTFNFSSNKKLGILGGVAAAIAIIVIMGFTAINTPIDSTVSSTTDNPLLVNIDQTTYQRADIISISGDTNFYTKSVTLSIENTNGVKIWKETINPKNDGQFSTLIIAGGGGWENNGVYTLKAVQDDSASEIEFKITA
;
A
#
# COMPACT_ATOMS: atom_id res chain seq x y z
N MET A 1 2.61 13.48 -23.78
CA MET A 1 1.42 14.08 -23.14
C MET A 1 1.60 13.93 -21.63
N THR A 2 1.61 15.03 -20.88
CA THR A 2 1.48 14.99 -19.42
C THR A 2 0.06 15.43 -19.04
N PHE A 3 -0.45 14.93 -17.93
CA PHE A 3 -1.80 15.24 -17.44
C PHE A 3 -2.10 16.75 -17.40
N ILE A 4 -1.12 17.57 -17.02
CA ILE A 4 -1.23 19.03 -17.01
C ILE A 4 -1.33 19.62 -18.42
N THR A 5 -0.56 19.12 -19.39
CA THR A 5 -0.65 19.60 -20.79
C THR A 5 -2.00 19.28 -21.41
N ASP A 6 -2.55 18.09 -21.14
CA ASP A 6 -3.88 17.71 -21.59
C ASP A 6 -4.97 18.60 -20.95
N LEU A 7 -4.83 18.88 -19.65
CA LEU A 7 -5.76 19.74 -18.93
C LEU A 7 -5.73 21.19 -19.44
N ASP A 8 -4.53 21.72 -19.72
CA ASP A 8 -4.36 23.05 -20.33
C ASP A 8 -4.95 23.10 -21.75
N ASP A 9 -4.85 22.01 -22.53
CA ASP A 9 -5.46 21.90 -23.87
C ASP A 9 -6.99 21.85 -23.79
N LEU A 10 -7.56 21.13 -22.82
CA LEU A 10 -9.02 21.11 -22.60
C LEU A 10 -9.56 22.49 -22.21
N ILE A 11 -8.85 23.19 -21.32
CA ILE A 11 -9.20 24.55 -20.91
C ILE A 11 -9.11 25.51 -22.10
N ARG A 12 -8.03 25.44 -22.89
CA ARG A 12 -7.79 26.31 -24.05
C ARG A 12 -8.91 26.20 -25.08
N HIS A 13 -9.34 24.97 -25.37
CA HIS A 13 -10.36 24.71 -26.39
C HIS A 13 -11.78 24.63 -25.82
N HIS A 14 -11.98 24.97 -24.53
CA HIS A 14 -13.29 24.99 -23.87
C HIS A 14 -14.02 23.65 -23.93
N HIS A 15 -13.27 22.55 -23.80
CA HIS A 15 -13.79 21.19 -23.82
C HIS A 15 -14.21 20.77 -22.40
N GLY A 16 -15.47 21.07 -22.05
CA GLY A 16 -16.07 20.77 -20.74
C GLY A 16 -16.32 22.01 -19.88
N ASP A 17 -16.62 21.81 -18.60
CA ASP A 17 -16.72 22.88 -17.59
C ASP A 17 -15.33 23.47 -17.28
N VAL A 18 -15.03 24.61 -17.90
CA VAL A 18 -13.76 25.31 -17.77
C VAL A 18 -13.50 25.79 -16.33
N LYS A 19 -14.53 26.09 -15.54
CA LYS A 19 -14.36 26.51 -14.15
C LYS A 19 -13.86 25.34 -13.32
N LYS A 20 -14.50 24.18 -13.48
CA LYS A 20 -14.10 22.93 -12.82
C LYS A 20 -12.69 22.50 -13.26
N LEU A 21 -12.38 22.56 -14.55
CA LEU A 21 -11.05 22.20 -15.06
C LEU A 21 -9.94 23.11 -14.51
N ARG A 22 -10.23 24.42 -14.34
CA ARG A 22 -9.29 25.37 -13.72
C ARG A 22 -9.02 25.03 -12.27
N GLU A 23 -10.05 24.70 -11.50
CA GLU A 23 -9.94 24.31 -10.09
C GLU A 23 -9.11 23.03 -9.92
N ILE A 24 -9.34 22.02 -10.78
CA ILE A 24 -8.55 20.78 -10.83
C ILE A 24 -7.09 21.10 -11.17
N ARG A 25 -6.85 21.92 -12.20
CA ARG A 25 -5.50 22.30 -12.62
C ARG A 25 -4.75 23.04 -11.51
N ASP A 26 -5.41 23.99 -10.86
CA ASP A 26 -4.81 24.77 -9.80
C ASP A 26 -4.50 23.86 -8.60
N THR A 27 -5.36 22.90 -8.27
CA THR A 27 -5.07 21.87 -7.25
C THR A 27 -3.80 21.07 -7.59
N VAL A 28 -3.71 20.54 -8.81
CA VAL A 28 -2.53 19.74 -9.23
C VAL A 28 -1.26 20.59 -9.33
N ARG A 29 -1.35 21.88 -9.70
CA ARG A 29 -0.18 22.79 -9.75
C ARG A 29 0.42 23.10 -8.38
N HIS A 30 -0.35 22.92 -7.31
CA HIS A 30 0.12 23.06 -5.94
C HIS A 30 0.50 21.70 -5.32
N ASP A 31 0.74 20.68 -6.15
CA ASP A 31 1.07 19.31 -5.73
C ASP A 31 0.02 18.66 -4.80
N ASN A 32 -1.23 19.13 -4.86
CA ASN A 32 -2.34 18.56 -4.10
C ASN A 32 -3.02 17.43 -4.88
N PHE A 33 -3.58 16.46 -4.15
CA PHE A 33 -4.35 15.35 -4.73
C PHE A 33 -5.72 15.81 -5.19
N ILE A 34 -6.13 15.33 -6.37
CA ILE A 34 -7.49 15.49 -6.89
C ILE A 34 -8.32 14.25 -6.60
N THR A 35 -9.65 14.41 -6.59
CA THR A 35 -10.57 13.29 -6.39
C THR A 35 -10.54 12.33 -7.59
N THR A 36 -10.99 11.09 -7.39
CA THR A 36 -11.08 10.09 -8.48
C THR A 36 -12.13 10.52 -9.51
N GLU A 37 -13.20 11.16 -9.05
CA GLU A 37 -14.26 11.73 -9.86
C GLU A 37 -13.72 12.82 -10.79
N ASP A 38 -12.87 13.71 -10.28
CA ASP A 38 -12.23 14.76 -11.08
C ASP A 38 -11.26 14.19 -12.09
N LYS A 39 -10.48 13.19 -11.70
CA LYS A 39 -9.60 12.46 -12.62
C LYS A 39 -10.40 11.81 -13.76
N ASN A 40 -11.45 11.07 -13.43
CA ASN A 40 -12.30 10.39 -14.42
C ASN A 40 -12.99 11.39 -15.35
N TYR A 41 -13.43 12.53 -14.80
CA TYR A 41 -13.99 13.63 -15.57
C TYR A 41 -13.00 14.16 -16.61
N VAL A 42 -11.76 14.47 -16.20
CA VAL A 42 -10.71 14.93 -17.13
C VAL A 42 -10.39 13.87 -18.18
N GLU A 43 -10.16 12.62 -17.79
CA GLU A 43 -9.84 11.51 -18.71
C GLU A 43 -10.94 11.29 -19.78
N SER A 44 -12.22 11.46 -19.40
CA SER A 44 -13.33 11.37 -20.35
C SER A 44 -13.25 12.46 -21.42
N LEU A 45 -12.86 13.68 -21.04
CA LEU A 45 -12.71 14.81 -21.95
C LEU A 45 -11.48 14.67 -22.84
N ILE A 46 -10.36 14.19 -22.30
CA ILE A 46 -9.14 13.89 -23.08
C ILE A 46 -9.47 12.86 -24.16
N THR A 47 -10.13 11.77 -23.79
CA THR A 47 -10.51 10.70 -24.71
C THR A 47 -11.45 11.19 -25.79
N MET A 48 -12.40 12.06 -25.44
CA MET A 48 -13.40 12.59 -26.38
C MET A 48 -12.81 13.64 -27.34
N HIS A 49 -11.98 14.56 -26.84
CA HIS A 49 -11.62 15.78 -27.56
C HIS A 49 -10.17 15.83 -28.03
N LEU A 50 -9.22 15.28 -27.26
CA LEU A 50 -7.80 15.36 -27.57
C LEU A 50 -7.31 14.13 -28.35
N LYS A 51 -7.83 12.95 -28.00
CA LYS A 51 -7.41 11.68 -28.61
C LYS A 51 -7.92 11.46 -30.04
N ASN A 52 -8.87 12.30 -30.49
CA ASN A 52 -9.44 12.29 -31.84
C ASN A 52 -8.89 13.42 -32.74
N GLN A 53 -7.85 14.15 -32.30
CA GLN A 53 -7.24 15.22 -33.09
C GLN A 53 -6.16 14.66 -34.02
N PRO A 54 -6.16 14.99 -35.33
CA PRO A 54 -5.21 14.41 -36.28
C PRO A 54 -3.85 15.07 -36.11
N LEU A 55 -2.87 14.32 -35.59
CA LEU A 55 -1.47 14.65 -35.78
C LEU A 55 -0.96 13.81 -36.94
N ASP A 56 -0.81 14.46 -38.10
CA ASP A 56 -0.25 13.83 -39.29
C ASP A 56 1.10 13.18 -39.01
N LYS A 57 1.27 12.02 -39.66
CA LYS A 57 2.52 11.27 -39.92
C LYS A 57 2.90 10.16 -38.93
N SER A 58 2.23 9.00 -39.08
CA SER A 58 2.91 7.80 -39.58
C SER A 58 1.91 6.76 -40.07
N LEU A 59 2.23 6.19 -41.22
CA LEU A 59 1.39 5.40 -42.09
C LEU A 59 1.32 3.95 -41.59
N SER A 60 0.15 3.44 -41.19
CA SER A 60 -0.19 2.03 -41.42
C SER A 60 -1.69 1.81 -41.50
N ARG A 61 -2.13 1.72 -42.75
CA ARG A 61 -3.43 1.29 -43.26
C ARG A 61 -3.79 -0.11 -42.76
N LYS A 62 -4.96 -0.27 -42.13
CA LYS A 62 -5.97 -1.29 -42.48
C LYS A 62 -7.28 -1.10 -41.69
N GLN A 63 -8.37 -0.88 -42.42
CA GLN A 63 -9.79 -1.07 -42.05
C GLN A 63 -10.49 -1.59 -43.32
N PRO A 64 -11.77 -2.03 -43.31
CA PRO A 64 -12.69 -2.36 -42.21
C PRO A 64 -13.26 -3.80 -42.38
N ASP A 65 -14.06 -4.40 -41.49
CA ASP A 65 -15.49 -4.15 -41.25
C ASP A 65 -15.96 -5.12 -40.16
N THR A 66 -16.89 -4.73 -39.28
CA THR A 66 -18.15 -5.45 -39.00
C THR A 66 -19.00 -4.70 -37.97
N LYS A 67 -20.16 -4.23 -38.46
CA LYS A 67 -21.44 -3.96 -37.80
C LYS A 67 -21.51 -3.87 -36.27
N ILE A 68 -21.93 -2.69 -35.83
CA ILE A 68 -22.66 -2.43 -34.58
C ILE A 68 -23.92 -3.33 -34.53
N LYS A 69 -24.11 -4.04 -33.41
CA LYS A 69 -25.44 -4.48 -32.95
C LYS A 69 -25.62 -4.07 -31.48
N LEU A 70 -26.45 -3.05 -31.27
CA LEU A 70 -27.02 -2.69 -29.97
C LEU A 70 -27.93 -3.84 -29.49
N GLN A 71 -27.72 -4.30 -28.25
CA GLN A 71 -28.78 -4.92 -27.45
C GLN A 71 -28.74 -4.39 -26.01
N LEU A 72 -29.91 -3.93 -25.56
CA LEU A 72 -30.22 -3.48 -24.19
C LEU A 72 -30.37 -4.68 -23.22
N LYS A 73 -29.80 -4.52 -22.00
CA LYS A 73 -30.20 -4.88 -20.60
C LYS A 73 -31.50 -5.76 -20.40
N PRO A 74 -31.65 -6.67 -19.39
CA PRO A 74 -31.29 -6.59 -17.93
C PRO A 74 -30.68 -7.89 -17.31
N THR A 75 -30.06 -7.97 -16.12
CA THR A 75 -30.55 -7.74 -14.75
C THR A 75 -29.41 -7.92 -13.73
N LEU A 76 -29.45 -7.13 -12.65
CA LEU A 76 -28.85 -7.24 -11.31
C LEU A 76 -28.24 -8.61 -10.91
N SER A 77 -26.98 -8.59 -10.44
CA SER A 77 -26.45 -9.39 -9.32
C SER A 77 -25.06 -8.85 -8.92
N SER A 78 -24.94 -8.28 -7.71
CA SER A 78 -23.65 -7.97 -7.07
C SER A 78 -22.82 -9.24 -6.86
N PRO A 79 -21.48 -9.19 -6.87
CA PRO A 79 -20.78 -9.18 -5.58
C PRO A 79 -19.43 -8.42 -5.54
N ASP A 80 -19.17 -7.83 -4.38
CA ASP A 80 -17.88 -7.58 -3.69
C ASP A 80 -16.61 -7.25 -4.50
N LEU A 81 -16.14 -6.00 -4.35
CA LEU A 81 -14.78 -5.60 -4.69
C LEU A 81 -13.77 -6.36 -3.80
N LYS A 82 -13.12 -7.37 -4.36
CA LYS A 82 -11.79 -7.82 -3.90
C LYS A 82 -10.72 -7.00 -4.63
N ASN A 83 -10.22 -5.96 -3.97
CA ASN A 83 -9.03 -5.25 -4.42
C ASN A 83 -7.79 -6.08 -4.07
N ASN A 84 -7.36 -6.94 -5.00
CA ASN A 84 -6.06 -7.61 -4.89
C ASN A 84 -5.01 -6.71 -5.55
N PHE A 85 -4.29 -5.90 -4.77
CA PHE A 85 -3.05 -5.29 -5.24
C PHE A 85 -1.94 -6.34 -5.11
N THR A 86 -1.53 -6.94 -6.23
CA THR A 86 -0.40 -7.85 -6.28
C THR A 86 0.85 -7.08 -6.72
N PHE A 87 1.78 -6.82 -5.80
CA PHE A 87 3.11 -6.34 -6.14
C PHE A 87 4.06 -7.55 -6.19
N ASN A 88 4.68 -7.76 -7.35
CA ASN A 88 5.55 -8.90 -7.61
C ASN A 88 7.00 -8.40 -7.66
N PHE A 89 7.77 -8.62 -6.60
CA PHE A 89 9.21 -8.34 -6.59
C PHE A 89 9.99 -9.64 -6.65
N SER A 90 10.73 -9.83 -7.76
CA SER A 90 11.59 -10.98 -7.99
C SER A 90 12.87 -10.85 -7.16
N SER A 91 13.06 -11.71 -6.16
CA SER A 91 14.31 -11.81 -5.41
C SER A 91 15.30 -12.76 -6.09
N ASN A 92 16.41 -12.25 -6.61
CA ASN A 92 17.58 -13.03 -7.01
C ASN A 92 18.64 -12.93 -5.91
N LYS A 93 18.79 -13.97 -5.08
CA LYS A 93 19.97 -14.13 -4.23
C LYS A 93 20.55 -15.53 -4.38
N LYS A 94 21.71 -15.59 -5.05
CA LYS A 94 22.63 -16.73 -5.03
C LYS A 94 23.72 -16.32 -4.03
N LEU A 95 23.73 -16.91 -2.83
CA LEU A 95 24.78 -16.67 -1.85
C LEU A 95 25.02 -17.97 -1.07
N GLY A 96 26.29 -18.41 -1.11
CA GLY A 96 26.73 -19.77 -0.84
C GLY A 96 26.76 -20.15 0.64
N ILE A 97 26.54 -21.44 0.87
CA ILE A 97 26.57 -22.11 2.17
C ILE A 97 28.02 -22.41 2.54
N LEU A 98 28.49 -21.94 3.69
CA LEU A 98 29.73 -22.42 4.31
C LEU A 98 29.58 -22.48 5.84
N GLY A 99 29.69 -23.71 6.38
CA GLY A 99 30.45 -24.02 7.59
C GLY A 99 29.74 -23.86 8.93
N GLY A 100 29.47 -24.99 9.60
CA GLY A 100 28.77 -25.06 10.89
C GLY A 100 29.51 -24.47 12.09
N VAL A 101 28.77 -24.26 13.19
CA VAL A 101 28.96 -24.84 14.53
C VAL A 101 27.63 -24.66 15.29
N ALA A 102 27.18 -25.70 16.00
CA ALA A 102 26.01 -25.66 16.87
C ALA A 102 26.27 -24.78 18.10
N ALA A 103 25.36 -23.85 18.41
CA ALA A 103 25.37 -23.11 19.67
C ALA A 103 23.93 -23.00 20.20
N ALA A 104 23.76 -23.38 21.46
CA ALA A 104 22.51 -23.35 22.20
C ALA A 104 21.95 -21.92 22.26
N ILE A 105 20.63 -21.80 22.03
CA ILE A 105 19.92 -20.52 22.05
C ILE A 105 19.50 -20.24 23.49
N ALA A 106 20.10 -19.22 24.10
CA ALA A 106 19.60 -18.62 25.33
C ALA A 106 18.44 -17.66 24.98
N ILE A 107 17.28 -17.83 25.63
CA ILE A 107 16.10 -16.99 25.42
C ILE A 107 16.24 -15.73 26.29
N ILE A 108 16.25 -14.55 25.66
CA ILE A 108 16.17 -13.27 26.36
C ILE A 108 14.70 -12.86 26.42
N VAL A 109 14.17 -12.73 27.63
CA VAL A 109 12.88 -12.08 27.90
C VAL A 109 13.15 -10.57 27.92
N ILE A 110 12.79 -9.86 26.84
CA ILE A 110 12.97 -8.41 26.77
C ILE A 110 11.74 -7.75 27.43
N MET A 111 11.84 -7.53 28.73
CA MET A 111 11.16 -6.43 29.39
C MET A 111 11.98 -5.16 29.15
N GLY A 112 11.40 -4.14 28.51
CA GLY A 112 11.82 -2.75 28.61
C GLY A 112 13.24 -2.41 28.12
N PHE A 113 13.31 -1.85 26.91
CA PHE A 113 14.34 -0.94 26.39
C PHE A 113 15.76 -1.00 27.02
N THR A 114 16.71 -1.66 26.35
CA THR A 114 18.12 -1.25 26.36
C THR A 114 18.67 -1.23 24.94
N ALA A 115 19.36 -0.15 24.60
CA ALA A 115 19.93 0.10 23.29
C ALA A 115 21.05 -0.90 22.98
N ILE A 116 20.85 -1.75 21.97
CA ILE A 116 21.92 -2.51 21.34
C ILE A 116 21.63 -2.55 19.83
N ASN A 117 22.50 -1.90 19.06
CA ASN A 117 22.51 -1.99 17.60
C ASN A 117 23.07 -3.36 17.22
N THR A 118 22.22 -4.39 17.22
CA THR A 118 22.53 -5.69 16.62
C THR A 118 21.58 -5.93 15.45
N PRO A 119 22.09 -6.24 14.24
CA PRO A 119 21.24 -6.69 13.14
C PRO A 119 20.73 -8.09 13.51
N ILE A 120 19.50 -8.16 13.99
CA ILE A 120 18.83 -9.43 14.29
C ILE A 120 18.28 -9.95 12.96
N ASP A 121 19.12 -10.67 12.20
CA ASP A 121 18.65 -11.54 11.12
C ASP A 121 18.27 -12.90 11.76
N SER A 122 17.28 -12.86 12.64
CA SER A 122 16.68 -14.04 13.24
C SER A 122 15.26 -14.13 12.72
N THR A 123 15.03 -14.95 11.70
CA THR A 123 13.68 -15.37 11.31
C THR A 123 13.13 -16.25 12.42
N VAL A 124 12.58 -15.64 13.46
CA VAL A 124 11.87 -16.34 14.52
C VAL A 124 10.50 -16.71 13.95
N SER A 125 10.22 -18.01 13.85
CA SER A 125 8.89 -18.52 13.48
C SER A 125 8.03 -18.71 14.71
N SER A 126 6.72 -18.60 14.53
CA SER A 126 5.74 -18.84 15.58
C SER A 126 5.83 -20.28 16.08
N THR A 127 5.54 -20.47 17.36
CA THR A 127 5.59 -21.77 18.04
C THR A 127 4.33 -21.95 18.87
N THR A 128 4.09 -23.14 19.40
CA THR A 128 2.92 -23.37 20.28
C THR A 128 2.86 -22.38 21.45
N ASP A 129 4.01 -22.00 22.00
CA ASP A 129 4.11 -21.06 23.14
C ASP A 129 3.99 -19.59 22.71
N ASN A 130 4.31 -19.28 21.45
CA ASN A 130 4.15 -17.94 20.88
C ASN A 130 3.51 -18.05 19.48
N PRO A 131 2.18 -18.22 19.41
CA PRO A 131 1.49 -18.60 18.17
C PRO A 131 1.33 -17.44 17.18
N LEU A 132 1.66 -16.21 17.57
CA LEU A 132 1.60 -15.02 16.73
C LEU A 132 2.84 -14.16 16.96
N LEU A 133 3.65 -14.02 15.92
CA LEU A 133 4.81 -13.13 15.90
C LEU A 133 4.58 -11.98 14.94
N VAL A 134 5.06 -10.80 15.33
CA VAL A 134 5.12 -9.62 14.47
C VAL A 134 6.52 -9.04 14.55
N ASN A 135 6.97 -8.40 13.49
CA ASN A 135 8.25 -7.70 13.40
C ASN A 135 8.12 -6.48 12.48
N ILE A 136 9.06 -5.56 12.61
CA ILE A 136 9.20 -4.36 11.80
C ILE A 136 10.64 -4.21 11.31
N ASP A 137 10.86 -3.53 10.20
CA ASP A 137 12.20 -3.41 9.60
C ASP A 137 13.14 -2.50 10.39
N GLN A 138 12.62 -1.50 11.09
CA GLN A 138 13.37 -0.54 11.90
C GLN A 138 12.63 -0.21 13.20
N THR A 139 13.35 0.31 14.20
CA THR A 139 12.77 0.74 15.49
C THR A 139 12.54 2.25 15.56
N THR A 140 13.00 3.02 14.58
CA THR A 140 12.82 4.47 14.47
C THR A 140 12.60 4.85 13.02
N TYR A 141 11.62 5.71 12.74
CA TYR A 141 11.25 6.20 11.41
C TYR A 141 11.03 7.71 11.45
N GLN A 142 11.12 8.34 10.28
CA GLN A 142 10.67 9.69 10.03
C GLN A 142 9.25 9.71 9.47
N ARG A 143 8.62 10.90 9.46
CA ARG A 143 7.32 11.06 8.79
C ARG A 143 7.47 10.76 7.31
N ALA A 144 6.43 10.14 6.76
CA ALA A 144 6.37 9.65 5.39
C ALA A 144 7.35 8.50 5.04
N ASP A 145 8.10 7.97 6.01
CA ASP A 145 8.82 6.72 5.81
C ASP A 145 7.84 5.55 5.60
N ILE A 146 8.33 4.51 4.92
CA ILE A 146 7.61 3.26 4.76
C ILE A 146 8.04 2.33 5.89
N ILE A 147 7.05 1.84 6.64
CA ILE A 147 7.20 0.82 7.66
C ILE A 147 6.84 -0.52 7.03
N SER A 148 7.76 -1.46 7.05
CA SER A 148 7.57 -2.83 6.60
C SER A 148 7.25 -3.73 7.78
N ILE A 149 6.01 -4.20 7.85
CA ILE A 149 5.54 -5.10 8.89
C ILE A 149 5.55 -6.53 8.35
N SER A 150 6.17 -7.44 9.08
CA SER A 150 6.16 -8.87 8.80
C SER A 150 5.74 -9.65 10.03
N GLY A 151 5.35 -10.90 9.85
CA GLY A 151 5.02 -11.77 10.95
C GLY A 151 4.71 -13.18 10.51
N ASP A 152 4.49 -14.03 11.51
CA ASP A 152 4.29 -15.47 11.36
C ASP A 152 3.23 -15.95 12.36
N THR A 153 2.40 -16.90 11.94
CA THR A 153 1.37 -17.50 12.80
C THR A 153 1.15 -18.97 12.50
N ASN A 154 0.84 -19.74 13.54
CA ASN A 154 0.42 -21.14 13.44
C ASN A 154 -1.01 -21.30 12.86
N PHE A 155 -1.80 -20.23 12.81
CA PHE A 155 -3.20 -20.26 12.39
C PHE A 155 -3.42 -19.63 11.01
N TYR A 156 -2.81 -20.20 9.98
CA TYR A 156 -2.85 -19.65 8.61
C TYR A 156 -4.25 -19.51 8.00
N THR A 157 -5.26 -20.24 8.49
CA THR A 157 -6.65 -20.16 8.01
C THR A 157 -7.44 -19.00 8.60
N LYS A 158 -6.87 -18.27 9.57
CA LYS A 158 -7.55 -17.18 10.29
C LYS A 158 -6.85 -15.85 10.00
N SER A 159 -7.63 -14.79 9.85
CA SER A 159 -7.07 -13.46 9.58
C SER A 159 -6.38 -12.89 10.82
N VAL A 160 -5.27 -12.17 10.61
CA VAL A 160 -4.59 -11.37 11.62
C VAL A 160 -5.07 -9.93 11.50
N THR A 161 -5.43 -9.30 12.62
CA THR A 161 -5.74 -7.86 12.67
C THR A 161 -4.53 -7.11 13.19
N LEU A 162 -3.96 -6.26 12.36
CA LEU A 162 -2.92 -5.32 12.73
C LEU A 162 -3.53 -3.95 13.06
N SER A 163 -2.97 -3.25 14.04
CA SER A 163 -3.32 -1.85 14.32
C SER A 163 -2.16 -1.07 14.88
N ILE A 164 -2.13 0.23 14.63
CA ILE A 164 -1.12 1.14 15.17
C ILE A 164 -1.82 2.19 16.04
N GLU A 165 -1.30 2.35 17.25
CA GLU A 165 -1.68 3.40 18.19
C GLU A 165 -0.59 4.47 18.24
N ASN A 166 -1.00 5.75 18.24
CA ASN A 166 -0.09 6.87 18.35
C ASN A 166 0.33 7.14 19.80
N THR A 167 1.16 8.17 19.99
CA THR A 167 1.67 8.59 21.30
C THR A 167 0.59 8.93 22.33
N ASN A 168 -0.64 9.19 21.88
CA ASN A 168 -1.79 9.50 22.73
C ASN A 168 -2.68 8.27 23.01
N GLY A 169 -2.26 7.07 22.58
CA GLY A 169 -3.03 5.83 22.66
C GLY A 169 -4.21 5.78 21.68
N VAL A 170 -4.28 6.69 20.71
CA VAL A 170 -5.33 6.71 19.69
C VAL A 170 -4.96 5.75 18.57
N LYS A 171 -5.87 4.85 18.20
CA LYS A 171 -5.70 3.95 17.05
C LYS A 171 -5.84 4.73 15.75
N ILE A 172 -4.73 4.88 15.04
CA ILE A 172 -4.63 5.70 13.81
C ILE A 172 -4.61 4.84 12.54
N TRP A 173 -4.38 3.55 12.68
CA TRP A 173 -4.41 2.61 11.57
C TRP A 173 -4.87 1.23 12.01
N LYS A 174 -5.54 0.52 11.10
CA LYS A 174 -6.00 -0.85 11.26
C LYS A 174 -6.05 -1.54 9.91
N GLU A 175 -5.53 -2.76 9.84
CA GLU A 175 -5.64 -3.62 8.66
C GLU A 175 -5.92 -5.06 9.10
N THR A 176 -6.69 -5.79 8.31
CA THR A 176 -6.92 -7.23 8.50
C THR A 176 -6.34 -7.98 7.32
N ILE A 177 -5.39 -8.87 7.58
CA ILE A 177 -4.64 -9.61 6.57
C ILE A 177 -4.85 -11.11 6.75
N ASN A 178 -4.92 -11.83 5.63
CA ASN A 178 -4.95 -13.29 5.65
C ASN A 178 -3.51 -13.79 5.51
N PRO A 179 -2.99 -14.58 6.47
CA PRO A 179 -1.70 -15.23 6.32
C PRO A 179 -1.68 -16.12 5.08
N LYS A 180 -0.47 -16.33 4.55
CA LYS A 180 -0.23 -17.34 3.52
C LYS A 180 -0.35 -18.74 4.13
N ASN A 181 -0.41 -19.77 3.27
CA ASN A 181 -0.53 -21.17 3.71
C ASN A 181 0.60 -21.66 4.62
N ASP A 182 1.74 -20.96 4.63
CA ASP A 182 2.89 -21.22 5.49
C ASP A 182 2.88 -20.40 6.79
N GLY A 183 1.79 -19.68 7.09
CA GLY A 183 1.65 -18.87 8.30
C GLY A 183 2.23 -17.46 8.19
N GLN A 184 3.00 -17.17 7.15
CA GLN A 184 3.66 -15.88 7.00
C GLN A 184 2.69 -14.80 6.51
N PHE A 185 2.87 -13.59 7.02
CA PHE A 185 2.14 -12.40 6.58
C PHE A 185 3.05 -11.19 6.52
N SER A 186 2.69 -10.22 5.68
CA SER A 186 3.43 -8.97 5.55
C SER A 186 2.54 -7.86 4.99
N THR A 187 2.77 -6.62 5.42
CA THR A 187 2.13 -5.43 4.86
C THR A 187 3.08 -4.24 4.92
N LEU A 188 2.79 -3.20 4.15
CA LEU A 188 3.54 -1.95 4.13
C LEU A 188 2.61 -0.80 4.51
N ILE A 189 3.09 0.13 5.32
CA ILE A 189 2.36 1.34 5.68
C ILE A 189 3.27 2.56 5.60
N ILE A 190 2.74 3.69 5.12
CA ILE A 190 3.44 4.96 5.14
C ILE A 190 3.11 5.66 6.47
N ALA A 191 4.13 6.11 7.20
CA ALA A 191 4.02 6.88 8.44
C ALA A 191 3.54 8.32 8.18
N GLY A 192 2.37 8.46 7.58
CA GLY A 192 1.82 9.73 7.12
C GLY A 192 0.29 9.77 7.14
N GLY A 193 -0.26 10.99 7.18
CA GLY A 193 -1.67 11.26 7.38
C GLY A 193 -2.00 11.63 8.83
N GLY A 194 -3.29 11.67 9.15
CA GLY A 194 -3.77 12.04 10.48
C GLY A 194 -3.29 11.07 11.55
N GLY A 195 -2.72 11.60 12.64
CA GLY A 195 -2.27 10.84 13.80
C GLY A 195 -0.77 10.52 13.86
N TRP A 196 0.02 10.89 12.84
CA TRP A 196 1.48 10.71 12.76
C TRP A 196 2.27 11.99 13.10
N GLU A 197 1.59 13.05 13.53
CA GLU A 197 2.15 14.40 13.67
C GLU A 197 3.01 14.58 14.91
N ASN A 198 2.98 13.62 15.84
CA ASN A 198 3.75 13.69 17.08
C ASN A 198 4.97 12.79 17.01
N ASN A 199 6.10 13.32 17.44
CA ASN A 199 7.28 12.50 17.69
C ASN A 199 7.03 11.70 18.97
N GLY A 200 7.59 10.50 19.04
CA GLY A 200 7.48 9.66 20.23
C GLY A 200 7.28 8.19 19.89
N VAL A 201 6.82 7.44 20.89
CA VAL A 201 6.62 5.99 20.80
C VAL A 201 5.21 5.70 20.27
N TYR A 202 5.17 4.86 19.24
CA TYR A 202 3.98 4.31 18.63
C TYR A 202 3.96 2.81 18.88
N THR A 203 2.77 2.22 18.92
CA THR A 203 2.59 0.82 19.26
C THR A 203 1.91 0.09 18.12
N LEU A 204 2.57 -0.93 17.57
CA LEU A 204 2.01 -1.90 16.65
C LEU A 204 1.45 -3.09 17.43
N LYS A 205 0.18 -3.40 17.23
CA LYS A 205 -0.50 -4.57 17.81
C LYS A 205 -0.97 -5.50 16.70
N ALA A 206 -0.66 -6.78 16.85
CA ALA A 206 -1.21 -7.87 16.06
C ALA A 206 -2.13 -8.72 16.94
N VAL A 207 -3.35 -8.99 16.47
CA VAL A 207 -4.33 -9.81 17.20
C VAL A 207 -4.90 -10.86 16.27
N GLN A 208 -4.96 -12.10 16.73
CA GLN A 208 -5.56 -13.22 16.04
C GLN A 208 -6.24 -14.14 17.06
N ASP A 209 -7.57 -14.09 17.11
CA ASP A 209 -8.39 -14.67 18.17
C ASP A 209 -7.86 -14.32 19.57
N ASP A 210 -7.42 -15.32 20.34
CA ASP A 210 -6.91 -15.19 21.70
C ASP A 210 -5.40 -14.86 21.75
N SER A 211 -4.72 -14.84 20.59
CA SER A 211 -3.29 -14.55 20.48
C SER A 211 -3.06 -13.09 20.15
N ALA A 212 -2.11 -12.46 20.84
CA ALA A 212 -1.72 -11.08 20.59
C ALA A 212 -0.20 -10.91 20.65
N SER A 213 0.31 -10.00 19.83
CA SER A 213 1.72 -9.61 19.80
C SER A 213 1.82 -8.09 19.69
N GLU A 214 2.79 -7.49 20.37
CA GLU A 214 2.93 -6.04 20.47
C GLU A 214 4.39 -5.62 20.31
N ILE A 215 4.61 -4.57 19.52
CA ILE A 215 5.92 -3.95 19.31
C ILE A 215 5.80 -2.44 19.39
N GLU A 216 6.76 -1.80 20.03
CA GLU A 216 6.91 -0.35 20.05
C GLU A 216 7.97 0.12 19.05
N PHE A 217 7.72 1.26 18.41
CA PHE A 217 8.68 1.94 17.53
C PHE A 217 8.58 3.45 17.68
N LYS A 218 9.58 4.19 17.19
CA LYS A 218 9.63 5.65 17.33
C LYS A 218 9.38 6.37 16.01
N ILE A 219 8.64 7.47 16.07
CA ILE A 219 8.61 8.49 15.02
C ILE A 219 9.43 9.69 15.48
N THR A 220 10.35 10.13 14.62
CA THR A 220 11.14 11.36 14.79
C THR A 220 10.86 12.34 13.65
N ALA A 221 10.94 13.64 13.94
CA ALA A 221 10.83 14.70 12.94
C ALA A 221 12.16 14.96 12.25
#